data_AF-A0A9W8JSL2-F1
#
_entry.id   AF-A0A9W8JSL2-F1
#
_cell.length_a   1.000
_cell.length_b   1.000
_cell.length_c   1.000
_cell.angle_alpha   90.00
_cell.angle_beta   90.00
_cell.angle_gamma   90.00
#
_symmetry.space_group_name_H-M   'P 1'
#
loop_
_entity.id
_entity.type
_entity.pdbx_description
1 polymer ?
#
loop_
_entity_poly.entity_id
_entity_poly.type
_entity_poly.pdbx_seq_one_letter_code
_entity_poly.pdbx_strand_id
1 'polypeptide(L)'
;MAGRRSDTVLAHTGLSRITFRIKWPGYESANWARSIEITTGGQITRAALAQAVAQNFARFIEMYRGAKSSSAQWSIAPNNIRYEHLYLVSLFNVFEDSWQAEVVIDLR
;
A
#
# COMPACT_ATOMS: atom_id res chain seq x y z
N MET A 1 11.12 7.13 22.49
CA MET A 1 9.96 7.01 21.58
C MET A 1 9.98 5.66 20.81
N ALA A 2 10.08 4.53 21.51
CA ALA A 2 10.26 3.20 20.88
C ALA A 2 8.96 2.36 20.78
N GLY A 3 7.81 2.86 21.26
CA GLY A 3 6.59 2.06 21.39
C GLY A 3 5.86 1.76 20.08
N ARG A 4 5.60 2.78 19.25
CA ARG A 4 4.58 2.69 18.18
C ARG A 4 4.86 1.69 17.05
N ARG A 5 6.12 1.30 16.85
CA ARG A 5 6.54 0.37 15.77
C ARG A 5 6.26 -1.09 16.11
N SER A 6 6.42 -1.46 17.38
CA SER A 6 6.26 -2.83 17.87
C SER A 6 4.82 -3.15 18.28
N ASP A 7 3.96 -2.13 18.39
CA ASP A 7 2.53 -2.32 18.68
C ASP A 7 1.91 -3.31 17.69
N THR A 8 1.26 -4.34 18.23
CA THR A 8 0.40 -5.22 17.44
C THR A 8 -0.82 -4.44 16.96
N VAL A 9 -1.17 -4.61 15.69
CA VAL A 9 -2.32 -3.94 15.07
C VAL A 9 -3.25 -4.98 14.46
N LEU A 10 -4.49 -4.57 14.17
CA LEU A 10 -5.52 -5.41 13.53
C LEU A 10 -5.99 -6.65 14.30
N ALA A 11 -5.43 -6.94 15.49
CA ALA A 11 -5.87 -8.06 16.34
C ALA A 11 -7.39 -8.04 16.64
N HIS A 12 -7.96 -6.84 16.81
CA HIS A 12 -9.40 -6.66 17.08
C HIS A 12 -10.31 -7.04 15.89
N THR A 13 -9.75 -7.21 14.69
CA THR A 13 -10.53 -7.56 13.49
C THR A 13 -10.90 -9.03 13.44
N GLY A 14 -10.20 -9.90 14.19
CA GLY A 14 -10.36 -11.36 14.11
C GLY A 14 -9.87 -11.99 12.80
N LEU A 15 -9.31 -11.19 11.88
CA LEU A 15 -8.82 -11.66 10.60
C LEU A 15 -7.43 -12.31 10.75
N SER A 16 -7.16 -13.33 9.93
CA SER A 16 -5.82 -13.91 9.78
C SER A 16 -5.02 -13.30 8.63
N ARG A 17 -5.74 -12.72 7.66
CA ARG A 17 -5.19 -12.02 6.49
C ARG A 17 -6.08 -10.88 6.06
N ILE A 18 -5.53 -9.96 5.28
CA ILE A 18 -6.26 -8.91 4.57
C ILE A 18 -5.95 -8.95 3.08
N THR A 19 -6.89 -8.51 2.26
CA THR A 19 -6.70 -8.22 0.84
C THR A 19 -6.34 -6.74 0.68
N PHE A 20 -5.07 -6.45 0.40
CA PHE A 20 -4.58 -5.10 0.14
C PHE A 20 -4.76 -4.73 -1.33
N ARG A 21 -5.43 -3.60 -1.57
CA ARG A 21 -5.73 -3.09 -2.92
C ARG A 21 -5.06 -1.75 -3.14
N ILE A 22 -4.52 -1.56 -4.35
CA ILE A 22 -4.03 -0.26 -4.82
C ILE A 22 -4.92 0.17 -5.97
N LYS A 23 -5.53 1.35 -5.82
CA LYS A 23 -6.17 2.08 -6.91
C LYS A 23 -5.33 3.31 -7.20
N TRP A 24 -5.05 3.56 -8.47
CA TRP A 24 -4.15 4.63 -8.87
C TRP A 24 -4.77 5.40 -10.05
N PRO A 25 -4.95 6.73 -9.94
CA PRO A 25 -5.53 7.50 -11.03
C PRO A 25 -4.68 7.41 -12.28
N GLY A 26 -5.29 7.25 -13.44
CA GLY A 26 -4.55 7.02 -14.68
C GLY A 26 -4.34 5.53 -15.02
N TYR A 27 -4.64 4.63 -14.09
CA TYR A 27 -4.42 3.18 -14.20
C TYR A 27 -5.66 2.43 -13.70
N GLU A 28 -6.86 2.87 -14.08
CA GLU A 28 -8.13 2.32 -13.59
C GLU A 28 -8.33 0.84 -13.96
N SER A 29 -7.69 0.37 -15.03
CA SER A 29 -7.68 -1.04 -15.42
C SER A 29 -6.74 -1.91 -14.58
N ALA A 30 -5.89 -1.31 -13.75
CA ALA A 30 -5.00 -2.02 -12.84
C ALA A 30 -5.80 -2.65 -11.69
N ASN A 31 -5.98 -3.96 -11.73
CA ASN A 31 -6.60 -4.71 -10.63
C ASN A 31 -5.53 -5.21 -9.65
N TRP A 32 -4.84 -4.30 -8.97
CA TRP A 32 -3.84 -4.68 -7.96
C TRP A 32 -4.53 -5.14 -6.67
N ALA A 33 -4.47 -6.43 -6.40
CA ALA A 33 -4.92 -7.03 -5.14
C ALA A 33 -3.90 -8.08 -4.68
N ARG A 34 -3.43 -7.98 -3.43
CA ARG A 34 -2.48 -8.91 -2.83
C ARG A 34 -2.89 -9.23 -1.40
N SER A 35 -2.73 -10.49 -1.02
CA SER A 35 -2.97 -10.90 0.36
C SER A 35 -1.80 -10.50 1.24
N ILE A 36 -2.09 -9.96 2.42
CA ILE A 36 -1.14 -9.72 3.50
C ILE A 36 -1.59 -10.57 4.68
N GLU A 37 -0.77 -11.55 5.05
CA GLU A 37 -1.01 -12.33 6.27
C GLU A 37 -0.72 -11.46 7.49
N ILE A 38 -1.62 -11.47 8.48
CA ILE A 38 -1.54 -10.63 9.69
C ILE A 38 -1.38 -11.43 10.98
N THR A 39 -1.39 -12.76 10.91
CA THR A 39 -1.22 -13.64 12.09
C THR A 39 -0.07 -14.65 11.98
N THR A 40 0.75 -14.61 10.92
CA THR A 40 1.83 -15.59 10.73
C THR A 40 2.92 -15.45 11.80
N GLY A 41 2.96 -16.39 12.74
CA GLY A 41 3.91 -16.37 13.86
C GLY A 41 3.55 -15.41 15.00
N GLY A 42 2.31 -14.89 15.00
CA GLY A 42 1.83 -13.91 15.98
C GLY A 42 1.09 -12.76 15.32
N GLN A 43 0.50 -11.88 16.13
CA GLN A 43 -0.18 -10.67 15.64
C GLN A 43 0.80 -9.73 14.95
N ILE A 44 0.44 -9.22 13.76
CA ILE A 44 1.29 -8.32 12.98
C ILE A 44 1.58 -7.02 13.75
N THR A 45 2.84 -6.61 13.76
CA THR A 45 3.22 -5.31 14.31
C THR A 45 2.94 -4.19 13.30
N ARG A 46 2.76 -2.97 13.79
CA ARG A 46 2.60 -1.80 12.91
C ARG A 46 3.75 -1.66 11.91
N ALA A 47 4.99 -1.92 12.33
CA ALA A 47 6.16 -1.86 11.45
C ALA A 47 6.11 -2.93 10.36
N ALA A 48 5.77 -4.18 10.71
CA ALA A 48 5.65 -5.26 9.73
C ALA A 48 4.53 -4.99 8.72
N LEU A 49 3.39 -4.47 9.17
CA LEU A 49 2.29 -4.06 8.29
C LEU A 49 2.72 -2.93 7.35
N ALA A 50 3.37 -1.89 7.88
CA ALA A 50 3.87 -0.77 7.07
C ALA A 50 4.89 -1.25 6.02
N GLN A 51 5.78 -2.18 6.39
CA GLN A 51 6.73 -2.78 5.46
C GLN A 51 6.02 -3.58 4.36
N ALA A 52 5.01 -4.37 4.69
CA ALA A 52 4.24 -5.14 3.71
C ALA A 52 3.49 -4.21 2.73
N VAL A 53 2.90 -3.12 3.22
CA VAL A 53 2.25 -2.09 2.39
C VAL A 53 3.27 -1.40 1.48
N ALA A 54 4.41 -0.99 2.03
CA ALA A 54 5.49 -0.34 1.29
C ALA A 54 6.05 -1.24 0.17
N GLN A 55 6.21 -2.54 0.41
CA GLN A 55 6.62 -3.52 -0.60
C GLN A 55 5.58 -3.69 -1.71
N ASN A 56 4.28 -3.62 -1.39
CA ASN A 56 3.23 -3.65 -2.40
C ASN A 56 3.28 -2.43 -3.32
N PHE A 57 3.48 -1.23 -2.77
CA PHE A 57 3.68 -0.02 -3.58
C PHE A 57 4.94 -0.11 -4.45
N ALA A 58 6.06 -0.62 -3.91
CA ALA A 58 7.28 -0.78 -4.69
C ALA A 58 7.06 -1.69 -5.91
N ARG A 59 6.39 -2.83 -5.71
CA ARG A 59 6.05 -3.76 -6.81
C ARG A 59 5.03 -3.18 -7.79
N PHE A 60 4.05 -2.41 -7.30
CA PHE A 60 3.06 -1.73 -8.14
C PHE A 60 3.74 -0.69 -9.04
N ILE A 61 4.54 0.20 -8.47
CA ILE A 61 5.29 1.21 -9.22
C ILE A 61 6.21 0.55 -10.25
N GLU A 62 6.90 -0.52 -9.89
CA GLU A 62 7.77 -1.23 -10.83
C GLU A 62 6.99 -1.88 -11.98
N MET A 63 5.86 -2.56 -11.67
CA MET A 63 5.03 -3.23 -12.69
C MET A 63 4.44 -2.25 -13.71
N TYR A 64 4.08 -1.04 -13.27
CA TYR A 64 3.44 -0.03 -14.12
C TYR A 64 4.39 1.05 -14.62
N ARG A 65 5.70 0.91 -14.35
CA ARG A 65 6.76 1.77 -14.90
C ARG A 65 6.73 1.69 -16.43
N GLY A 66 6.38 2.78 -17.09
CA GLY A 66 6.30 2.85 -18.56
C GLY A 66 4.99 2.34 -19.17
N ALA A 67 4.05 1.84 -18.37
CA ALA A 67 2.69 1.60 -18.84
C ALA A 67 1.97 2.93 -19.11
N LYS A 68 1.16 2.96 -20.18
CA LYS A 68 0.41 4.15 -20.58
C LYS A 68 -0.61 4.51 -19.51
N SER A 69 -0.47 5.71 -18.96
CA SER A 69 -1.45 6.30 -18.06
C SER A 69 -2.54 7.03 -18.85
N SER A 70 -3.79 6.95 -18.41
CA SER A 70 -4.90 7.80 -18.90
C SER A 70 -4.81 9.23 -18.34
N SER A 71 -3.94 9.50 -17.35
CA SER A 71 -3.75 10.80 -16.73
C SER A 71 -2.28 11.15 -16.55
N ALA A 72 -1.77 12.07 -17.37
CA ALA A 72 -0.33 12.41 -17.40
C ALA A 72 0.22 12.82 -16.03
N GLN A 73 -0.53 13.60 -15.25
CA GLN A 73 -0.10 14.05 -13.92
C GLN A 73 0.08 12.90 -12.90
N TRP A 74 -0.57 11.76 -13.12
CA TRP A 74 -0.48 10.57 -12.26
C TRP A 74 0.38 9.45 -12.87
N SER A 75 1.12 9.74 -13.94
CA SER A 75 1.92 8.73 -14.63
C SER A 75 3.12 8.26 -13.79
N ILE A 76 3.33 6.95 -13.80
CA ILE A 76 4.46 6.27 -13.17
C ILE A 76 5.60 6.20 -14.20
N ALA A 77 6.57 7.09 -14.07
CA ALA A 77 7.66 7.26 -15.03
C ALA A 77 8.92 7.83 -14.35
N PRO A 78 10.13 7.63 -14.92
CA PRO A 78 11.36 8.17 -14.35
C PRO A 78 11.35 9.69 -14.13
N ASN A 79 10.69 10.43 -15.02
CA ASN A 79 10.55 11.88 -14.99
C ASN A 79 9.24 12.36 -14.32
N ASN A 80 8.50 11.47 -13.66
CA ASN A 80 7.28 11.83 -12.93
C ASN A 80 7.20 11.04 -11.60
N ILE A 81 6.08 10.39 -11.29
CA ILE A 81 5.91 9.74 -9.98
C ILE A 81 6.80 8.49 -9.91
N ARG A 82 7.66 8.47 -8.88
CA ARG A 82 8.54 7.36 -8.51
C ARG A 82 8.20 6.89 -7.10
N TYR A 83 8.75 5.74 -6.72
CA TYR A 83 8.49 5.16 -5.41
C TYR A 83 8.91 6.07 -4.26
N GLU A 84 10.06 6.77 -4.37
CA GLU A 84 10.53 7.70 -3.32
C GLU A 84 9.63 8.92 -3.10
N HIS A 85 8.70 9.21 -4.01
CA HIS A 85 7.75 10.31 -3.87
C HIS A 85 6.55 9.93 -3.00
N LEU A 86 6.39 8.65 -2.63
CA LEU A 86 5.21 8.16 -1.92
C LEU A 86 5.39 8.19 -0.40
N TYR A 87 4.46 8.85 0.28
CA TYR A 87 4.37 8.88 1.72
C TYR A 87 3.08 8.20 2.17
N LEU A 88 3.20 7.10 2.91
CA LEU A 88 2.05 6.40 3.49
C LEU A 88 1.43 7.24 4.61
N VAL A 89 0.18 7.66 4.44
CA VAL A 89 -0.55 8.47 5.42
C VAL A 89 -1.41 7.59 6.31
N SER A 90 -2.27 6.77 5.70
CA SER A 90 -3.24 5.96 6.41
C SER A 90 -3.48 4.62 5.72
N LEU A 91 -4.00 3.67 6.48
CA LEU A 91 -4.48 2.38 5.98
C LEU A 91 -5.86 2.16 6.58
N PHE A 92 -6.87 1.93 5.75
CA PHE A 92 -8.26 1.83 6.18
C PHE A 92 -8.98 0.65 5.53
N ASN A 93 -9.93 0.08 6.28
CA ASN A 93 -10.81 -0.95 5.79
C ASN A 93 -11.89 -0.34 4.91
N VAL A 94 -12.07 -0.90 3.72
CA VAL A 94 -13.11 -0.47 2.78
C VAL A 94 -14.38 -1.30 2.97
N PHE A 95 -14.21 -2.62 3.07
CA PHE A 95 -15.28 -3.59 3.30
C PHE A 95 -14.66 -4.97 3.61
N GLU A 96 -15.22 -5.73 4.55
CA GLU A 96 -14.75 -7.08 4.93
C GLU A 96 -13.23 -7.15 5.15
N ASP A 97 -12.52 -7.97 4.37
CA ASP A 97 -11.07 -8.14 4.42
C ASP A 97 -10.33 -7.19 3.44
N SER A 98 -11.04 -6.28 2.76
CA SER A 98 -10.48 -5.40 1.74
C SER A 98 -10.00 -4.09 2.34
N TRP A 99 -8.69 -3.84 2.21
CA TRP A 99 -8.02 -2.67 2.75
C TRP A 99 -7.34 -1.84 1.66
N GLN A 100 -7.30 -0.53 1.84
CA GLN A 100 -6.63 0.42 0.96
C GLN A 100 -5.75 1.37 1.78
N ALA A 101 -4.71 1.88 1.13
CA ALA A 101 -3.82 2.87 1.70
C ALA A 101 -4.08 4.23 1.06
N GLU A 102 -4.01 5.26 1.89
CA GLU A 102 -3.88 6.64 1.46
C GLU A 102 -2.40 7.00 1.38
N VAL A 103 -1.99 7.54 0.24
CA VAL A 103 -0.63 8.03 0.03
C VAL A 103 -0.65 9.48 -0.43
N VAL A 104 0.32 10.25 0.05
CA VAL A 104 0.64 11.58 -0.48
C VAL A 104 1.82 11.44 -1.42
N ILE A 105 1.77 12.20 -2.51
CA ILE A 105 2.86 12.30 -3.47
C ILE A 105 3.57 13.64 -3.22
N ASP A 106 4.86 13.57 -2.93
CA ASP A 106 5.74 14.74 -2.88
C ASP A 106 6.73 14.68 -4.04
N LEU A 107 6.62 15.63 -4.97
CA LEU A 107 7.46 15.74 -6.16
C LEU A 107 8.62 16.75 -5.98
N ARG A 108 8.78 17.31 -4.77
CA ARG A 108 9.81 18.30 -4.46
C ARG A 108 11.20 17.69 -4.33
#